data_AF-A0A954RPM4-F1
#
_entry.id   AF-A0A954RPM4-F1
#
_cell.length_a   1.000
_cell.length_b   1.000
_cell.length_c   1.000
_cell.angle_alpha   90.00
_cell.angle_beta   90.00
_cell.angle_gamma   90.00
#
_symmetry.space_group_name_H-M   'P 1'
#
loop_
_entity.id
_entity.type
_entity.pdbx_description
1 polymer ?
#
loop_
_entity_poly.entity_id
_entity_poly.type
_entity_poly.pdbx_seq_one_letter_code
_entity_poly.pdbx_strand_id
1 'polypeptide(L)'
;MAGWTLALLIPTVMNATPKLSYAEAYQKSVETNKPLVILIGADWCVACDTFKQNTIAELKRDGALDGVVYTTVDLDKENDIASKLMRGDKVPQLLVFHRSPAGWQKQHMVGLSTQAAVRAALKTATEGQLQQQKLLRPPLEKME
;
A
#
# COMPACT_ATOMS: atom_id res chain seq x y z
N MET A 1 43.08 0.46 42.29
CA MET A 1 41.72 -0.06 42.06
C MET A 1 41.38 0.17 40.60
N ALA A 2 41.59 -0.83 39.74
CA ALA A 2 41.39 -0.71 38.30
C ALA A 2 39.90 -0.86 37.99
N GLY A 3 39.27 0.21 37.48
CA GLY A 3 37.87 0.22 37.07
C GLY A 3 37.72 -0.38 35.68
N TRP A 4 36.88 -1.39 35.56
CA TRP A 4 36.51 -2.01 34.29
C TRP A 4 35.24 -1.33 33.77
N THR A 5 35.36 -0.54 32.71
CA THR A 5 34.19 -0.02 31.99
C THR A 5 33.74 -1.05 30.96
N LEU A 6 32.64 -1.74 31.27
CA LEU A 6 31.99 -2.67 30.36
C LEU A 6 31.20 -1.88 29.30
N ALA A 7 31.73 -1.78 28.09
CA ALA A 7 31.03 -1.18 26.96
C ALA A 7 29.92 -2.12 26.47
N LEU A 8 28.66 -1.73 26.68
CA LEU A 8 27.49 -2.46 26.21
C LEU A 8 27.31 -2.23 24.70
N LEU A 9 27.72 -3.18 23.87
CA LEU A 9 27.41 -3.19 22.43
C LEU A 9 25.97 -3.68 22.25
N ILE A 10 25.04 -2.76 22.02
CA ILE A 10 23.66 -3.11 21.62
C ILE A 10 23.71 -3.55 20.15
N PRO A 11 23.37 -4.81 19.80
CA PRO A 11 23.28 -5.21 18.41
C PRO A 11 22.09 -4.49 17.76
N THR A 12 22.37 -3.68 16.75
CA THR A 12 21.35 -3.11 15.85
C THR A 12 20.76 -4.23 14.99
N VAL A 13 19.63 -4.79 15.44
CA VAL A 13 18.81 -5.68 14.62
C VAL A 13 18.28 -4.90 13.42
N MET A 14 18.81 -5.20 12.23
CA MET A 14 18.27 -4.72 10.96
C MET A 14 16.92 -5.42 10.73
N ASN A 15 15.81 -4.78 11.12
CA ASN A 15 14.47 -5.27 10.79
C ASN A 15 14.23 -5.08 9.28
N ALA A 16 14.49 -6.13 8.50
CA ALA A 16 13.91 -6.24 7.17
C ALA A 16 12.38 -6.23 7.35
N THR A 17 11.71 -5.16 6.89
CA THR A 17 10.26 -5.08 6.99
C THR A 17 9.68 -6.19 6.10
N PRO A 18 8.99 -7.20 6.65
CA PRO A 18 8.47 -8.29 5.85
C PRO A 18 7.44 -7.78 4.86
N LYS A 19 7.41 -8.38 3.66
CA LYS A 19 6.33 -8.19 2.69
C LYS A 19 5.02 -8.61 3.35
N LEU A 20 4.06 -7.69 3.44
CA LEU A 20 2.73 -7.99 3.98
C LEU A 20 1.95 -8.89 3.02
N SER A 21 1.31 -9.93 3.54
CA SER A 21 0.27 -10.68 2.82
C SER A 21 -0.94 -9.78 2.53
N TYR A 22 -1.85 -10.22 1.66
CA TYR A 22 -3.10 -9.51 1.40
C TYR A 22 -3.91 -9.26 2.69
N ALA A 23 -4.05 -10.29 3.54
CA ALA A 23 -4.85 -10.21 4.76
C ALA A 23 -4.25 -9.20 5.76
N GLU A 24 -2.93 -9.24 5.97
CA GLU A 24 -2.24 -8.31 6.84
C GLU A 24 -2.29 -6.87 6.29
N ALA A 25 -2.14 -6.70 4.99
CA ALA A 25 -2.23 -5.39 4.35
C ALA A 25 -3.65 -4.81 4.46
N TYR A 26 -4.68 -5.63 4.25
CA TYR A 26 -6.06 -5.23 4.47
C TYR A 26 -6.31 -4.81 5.92
N GLN A 27 -5.93 -5.66 6.88
CA GLN A 27 -6.10 -5.35 8.31
C GLN A 27 -5.39 -4.04 8.68
N LYS A 28 -4.11 -3.89 8.28
CA LYS A 28 -3.34 -2.67 8.52
C LYS A 28 -3.97 -1.43 7.87
N SER A 29 -4.56 -1.56 6.68
CA SER A 29 -5.24 -0.45 6.01
C SER A 29 -6.44 0.05 6.83
N VAL A 30 -7.19 -0.88 7.43
CA VAL A 30 -8.35 -0.58 8.27
C VAL A 30 -7.92 0.05 9.59
N GLU A 31 -6.95 -0.55 10.28
CA GLU A 31 -6.43 -0.09 11.57
C GLU A 31 -5.80 1.30 11.49
N THR A 32 -5.03 1.56 10.43
CA THR A 32 -4.33 2.84 10.25
C THR A 32 -5.17 3.88 9.50
N ASN A 33 -6.38 3.53 9.08
CA ASN A 33 -7.24 4.33 8.23
C ASN A 33 -6.49 4.91 7.02
N LYS A 34 -5.75 4.06 6.31
CA LYS A 34 -5.00 4.42 5.10
C LYS A 34 -5.57 3.65 3.90
N PRO A 35 -5.51 4.22 2.68
CA PRO A 35 -5.87 3.47 1.47
C PRO A 35 -5.06 2.18 1.33
N LEU A 36 -5.66 1.15 0.76
CA LEU A 36 -5.02 -0.12 0.42
C LEU A 36 -4.68 -0.16 -1.07
N VAL A 37 -3.41 -0.39 -1.37
CA VAL A 37 -2.89 -0.50 -2.73
C VAL A 37 -2.35 -1.89 -2.96
N ILE A 38 -2.85 -2.55 -4.00
CA ILE A 38 -2.53 -3.94 -4.32
C ILE A 38 -2.02 -4.00 -5.75
N LEU A 39 -0.79 -4.45 -5.93
CA LEU A 39 -0.26 -4.81 -7.24
C LEU A 39 -0.35 -6.33 -7.44
N ILE A 40 -1.14 -6.75 -8.42
CA ILE A 40 -1.25 -8.15 -8.83
C ILE A 40 -0.29 -8.41 -9.99
N GLY A 41 0.52 -9.46 -9.87
CA GLY A 41 1.47 -9.88 -10.90
C GLY A 41 1.86 -11.34 -10.76
N ALA A 42 2.87 -11.76 -11.51
CA ALA A 42 3.42 -13.12 -11.48
C ALA A 42 4.93 -13.08 -11.71
N ASP A 43 5.65 -14.14 -11.33
CA ASP A 43 7.10 -14.22 -11.47
C ASP A 43 7.56 -14.29 -12.94
N TRP A 44 6.74 -14.86 -13.83
CA TRP A 44 7.03 -14.94 -15.27
C TRP A 44 6.75 -13.62 -16.03
N CYS A 45 6.20 -12.61 -15.36
CA CYS A 45 5.67 -11.41 -16.00
C CYS A 45 6.71 -10.27 -16.06
N VAL A 46 7.42 -10.16 -17.19
CA VAL A 46 8.39 -9.08 -17.44
C VAL A 46 7.79 -7.68 -17.32
N ALA A 47 6.54 -7.50 -17.78
CA ALA A 47 5.83 -6.23 -17.67
C ALA A 47 5.57 -5.85 -16.19
N CYS A 48 5.30 -6.84 -15.34
CA CYS A 48 5.08 -6.63 -13.91
C CYS A 48 6.36 -6.12 -13.23
N ASP A 49 7.51 -6.68 -13.60
CA ASP A 49 8.79 -6.23 -13.05
C ASP A 49 9.19 -4.85 -13.57
N THR A 50 8.94 -4.56 -14.84
CA THR A 50 9.11 -3.22 -15.40
C THR A 50 8.25 -2.20 -14.65
N PHE A 51 6.99 -2.53 -14.38
CA PHE A 51 6.08 -1.66 -13.63
C PHE A 51 6.54 -1.44 -12.18
N LYS A 52 6.99 -2.50 -11.50
CA LYS A 52 7.55 -2.40 -10.14
C LYS A 52 8.78 -1.50 -10.10
N GLN A 53 9.73 -1.70 -11.02
CA GLN A 53 11.01 -1.01 -11.01
C GLN A 53 10.91 0.45 -11.46
N ASN A 54 10.10 0.73 -12.49
CA ASN A 54 10.06 2.06 -13.10
C ASN A 54 8.93 2.93 -12.55
N THR A 55 7.84 2.35 -12.04
CA THR A 55 6.71 3.14 -11.55
C THR A 55 6.59 3.07 -10.04
N ILE A 56 6.46 1.86 -9.48
CA ILE A 56 6.24 1.70 -8.04
C ILE A 56 7.48 2.12 -7.24
N ALA A 57 8.69 1.76 -7.69
CA ALA A 57 9.91 2.12 -6.96
C ALA A 57 10.18 3.63 -6.98
N GLU A 58 9.83 4.33 -8.06
CA GLU A 58 9.93 5.80 -8.11
C GLU A 58 8.93 6.46 -7.16
N LEU A 59 7.66 6.03 -7.19
CA LEU A 59 6.62 6.50 -6.26
C LEU A 59 6.98 6.20 -4.79
N LYS A 60 7.69 5.10 -4.53
CA LYS A 60 8.22 4.80 -3.21
C LYS A 60 9.35 5.77 -2.84
N ARG A 61 10.28 6.02 -3.77
CA ARG A 61 11.46 6.86 -3.54
C ARG A 61 11.07 8.32 -3.26
N ASP A 62 10.03 8.81 -3.90
CA ASP A 62 9.53 10.18 -3.72
C ASP A 62 8.44 10.33 -2.63
N GLY A 63 8.14 9.25 -1.90
CA GLY A 63 7.21 9.27 -0.76
C GLY A 63 5.73 9.22 -1.13
N ALA A 64 5.35 9.10 -2.42
CA ALA A 64 3.95 8.97 -2.82
C ALA A 64 3.23 7.76 -2.20
N LEU A 65 3.96 6.73 -1.78
CA LEU A 65 3.40 5.55 -1.13
C LEU A 65 3.31 5.64 0.41
N ASP A 66 3.82 6.69 1.04
CA ASP A 66 3.88 6.78 2.52
C ASP A 66 2.47 6.92 3.16
N GLY A 67 1.54 7.49 2.39
CA GLY A 67 0.14 7.68 2.76
C GLY A 67 -0.73 6.43 2.65
N VAL A 68 -0.20 5.32 2.12
CA VAL A 68 -1.00 4.11 1.82
C VAL A 68 -0.41 2.85 2.44
N VAL A 69 -1.19 1.78 2.47
CA VAL A 69 -0.71 0.42 2.73
C VAL A 69 -0.56 -0.28 1.39
N TYR A 70 0.68 -0.62 1.03
CA TYR A 70 1.00 -1.28 -0.23
C TYR A 70 1.29 -2.77 -0.02
N THR A 71 0.74 -3.62 -0.88
CA THR A 71 1.07 -5.05 -0.96
C THR A 71 1.12 -5.53 -2.42
N THR A 72 1.70 -6.71 -2.61
CA THR A 72 1.72 -7.42 -3.90
C THR A 72 1.10 -8.79 -3.74
N VAL A 73 0.22 -9.16 -4.68
CA VAL A 73 -0.41 -10.48 -4.76
C VAL A 73 0.17 -11.21 -5.96
N ASP A 74 0.62 -12.44 -5.74
CA ASP A 74 1.13 -13.31 -6.79
C ASP A 74 -0.02 -14.15 -7.38
N LEU A 75 -0.25 -14.04 -8.68
CA LEU A 75 -1.34 -14.71 -9.39
C LEU A 75 -1.24 -16.24 -9.30
N ASP A 76 -0.03 -16.79 -9.31
CA ASP A 76 0.20 -18.22 -9.35
C ASP A 76 0.20 -18.80 -7.93
N LYS A 77 0.73 -18.06 -6.95
CA LYS A 77 0.81 -18.52 -5.54
C LYS A 77 -0.45 -18.21 -4.72
N GLU A 78 -1.20 -17.16 -5.07
CA GLU A 78 -2.36 -16.67 -4.33
C GLU A 78 -3.62 -16.64 -5.24
N ASN A 79 -3.83 -17.69 -6.04
CA ASN A 79 -4.84 -17.74 -7.10
C ASN A 79 -6.27 -17.40 -6.63
N ASP A 80 -6.68 -17.90 -5.46
CA ASP A 80 -8.02 -17.64 -4.89
C ASP A 80 -8.27 -16.16 -4.61
N ILE A 81 -7.24 -15.42 -4.19
CA ILE A 81 -7.34 -13.99 -3.92
C ILE A 81 -7.17 -13.21 -5.22
N ALA A 82 -6.20 -13.59 -6.06
CA ALA A 82 -5.96 -12.96 -7.34
C ALA A 82 -7.21 -13.00 -8.24
N SER A 83 -7.88 -14.15 -8.34
CA SER A 83 -9.11 -14.33 -9.13
C SER A 83 -10.28 -13.45 -8.68
N LYS A 84 -10.39 -13.18 -7.37
CA LYS A 84 -11.43 -12.30 -6.80
C LYS A 84 -11.14 -10.81 -7.02
N LEU A 85 -9.85 -10.44 -7.06
CA LEU A 85 -9.43 -9.05 -7.21
C LEU A 85 -9.31 -8.63 -8.69
N MET A 86 -8.83 -9.53 -9.53
CA MET A 86 -8.54 -9.22 -10.93
C MET A 86 -9.79 -8.98 -11.77
N ARG A 87 -9.60 -8.22 -12.85
CA ARG A 87 -10.56 -8.11 -13.95
C ARG A 87 -9.89 -8.67 -15.20
N GLY A 88 -10.45 -9.73 -15.76
CA GLY A 88 -9.81 -10.45 -16.87
C GLY A 88 -8.53 -11.14 -16.44
N ASP A 89 -7.69 -11.50 -17.42
CA ASP A 89 -6.53 -12.39 -17.26
C ASP A 89 -5.17 -11.69 -17.40
N LYS A 90 -5.15 -10.37 -17.66
CA LYS A 90 -3.91 -9.64 -17.94
C LYS A 90 -3.25 -9.09 -16.69
N VAL A 91 -1.94 -9.23 -16.58
CA VAL A 91 -1.10 -8.63 -15.53
C VAL A 91 -0.06 -7.69 -16.17
N PRO A 92 0.45 -6.66 -15.45
CA PRO A 92 0.13 -6.27 -14.07
C PRO A 92 -1.26 -5.64 -13.92
N GLN A 93 -1.86 -5.75 -12.74
CA GLN A 93 -3.05 -4.96 -12.37
C GLN A 93 -2.80 -4.24 -11.03
N LEU A 94 -3.10 -2.95 -10.98
CA LEU A 94 -3.00 -2.14 -9.77
C LEU A 94 -4.39 -1.75 -9.29
N LEU A 95 -4.71 -2.10 -8.04
CA LEU A 95 -5.94 -1.75 -7.39
C LEU A 95 -5.65 -0.76 -6.26
N VAL A 96 -6.44 0.30 -6.19
CA VAL A 96 -6.40 1.27 -5.10
C VAL A 96 -7.78 1.31 -4.47
N PHE A 97 -7.86 0.90 -3.22
CA PHE A 97 -9.06 0.92 -2.41
C PHE A 97 -8.94 2.00 -1.35
N HIS A 98 -10.02 2.77 -1.17
CA HIS A 98 -10.13 3.68 -0.05
C HIS A 98 -11.58 3.76 0.39
N ARG A 99 -11.78 4.25 1.60
CA ARG A 99 -13.12 4.59 2.09
C ARG A 99 -13.39 6.07 1.82
N SER A 100 -14.63 6.38 1.54
CA SER A 100 -15.15 7.74 1.42
C SER A 100 -16.50 7.83 2.17
N PRO A 101 -17.10 9.02 2.31
CA PRO A 101 -18.45 9.16 2.87
C PRO A 101 -19.52 8.37 2.09
N ALA A 102 -19.28 8.12 0.79
CA ALA A 102 -20.15 7.32 -0.07
C ALA A 102 -19.89 5.80 0.05
N GLY A 103 -19.01 5.37 0.96
CA GLY A 103 -18.62 3.98 1.15
C GLY A 103 -17.28 3.63 0.50
N TRP A 104 -17.05 2.34 0.25
CA TRP A 104 -15.81 1.87 -0.37
C TRP A 104 -15.71 2.29 -1.82
N GLN A 105 -14.57 2.87 -2.18
CA GLN A 105 -14.22 3.26 -3.53
C GLN A 105 -13.04 2.41 -4.02
N LYS A 106 -13.04 2.15 -5.33
CA LYS A 106 -12.01 1.35 -5.99
C LYS A 106 -11.61 1.98 -7.30
N GLN A 107 -10.30 2.17 -7.49
CA GLN A 107 -9.70 2.43 -8.79
C GLN A 107 -8.94 1.18 -9.22
N HIS A 108 -9.12 0.78 -10.48
CA HIS A 108 -8.56 -0.45 -11.02
C HIS A 108 -7.87 -0.14 -12.34
N MET A 109 -6.56 -0.32 -12.36
CA MET A 109 -5.71 -0.08 -13.52
C MET A 109 -5.15 -1.42 -14.03
N VAL A 110 -5.21 -1.64 -15.34
CA VAL A 110 -4.72 -2.86 -16.00
C VAL A 110 -3.58 -2.49 -16.94
N GLY A 111 -2.49 -3.25 -16.88
CA GLY A 111 -1.28 -3.01 -17.66
C GLY A 111 -0.36 -1.94 -17.07
N LEU A 112 0.56 -1.46 -17.91
CA LEU A 112 1.57 -0.47 -17.54
C LEU A 112 0.98 0.93 -17.42
N SER A 113 0.46 1.26 -16.24
CA SER A 113 -0.01 2.61 -15.95
C SER A 113 1.14 3.59 -15.82
N THR A 114 0.95 4.84 -16.21
CA THR A 114 1.99 5.86 -16.03
C THR A 114 2.14 6.25 -14.56
N GLN A 115 3.32 6.72 -14.18
CA GLN A 115 3.56 7.23 -12.82
C GLN A 115 2.57 8.34 -12.44
N ALA A 116 2.24 9.23 -13.38
CA ALA A 116 1.26 10.30 -13.17
C ALA A 116 -0.16 9.76 -12.88
N ALA A 117 -0.60 8.73 -13.61
CA ALA A 117 -1.91 8.12 -13.39
C ALA A 117 -1.98 7.43 -12.01
N VAL A 118 -0.94 6.68 -11.65
CA VAL A 118 -0.87 6.04 -10.33
C VAL A 118 -0.84 7.09 -9.22
N ARG A 119 -0.03 8.14 -9.35
CA ARG A 119 0.02 9.25 -8.39
C ARG A 119 -1.33 9.92 -8.21
N ALA A 120 -2.05 10.18 -9.30
CA ALA A 120 -3.38 10.77 -9.24
C ALA A 120 -4.34 9.87 -8.44
N ALA A 121 -4.31 8.56 -8.69
CA ALA A 121 -5.12 7.60 -7.91
C ALA A 121 -4.77 7.59 -6.43
N LEU A 122 -3.47 7.57 -6.08
CA LEU A 122 -3.00 7.61 -4.69
C LEU A 122 -3.44 8.90 -3.97
N LYS A 123 -3.37 10.04 -4.66
CA LYS A 123 -3.80 11.33 -4.15
C LYS A 123 -5.31 11.35 -3.88
N THR A 124 -6.12 10.97 -4.86
CA THR A 124 -7.58 10.86 -4.71
C THR A 124 -7.95 9.95 -3.54
N ALA A 125 -7.29 8.80 -3.44
CA ALA A 125 -7.55 7.84 -2.38
C ALA A 125 -7.22 8.38 -0.99
N THR A 126 -6.06 9.03 -0.84
CA THR A 126 -5.62 9.62 0.43
C THR A 126 -6.53 10.77 0.85
N GLU A 127 -6.90 11.65 -0.09
CA GLU A 127 -7.82 12.77 0.16
C GLU A 127 -9.22 12.29 0.57
N GLY A 128 -9.77 11.29 -0.13
CA GLY A 128 -11.06 10.70 0.20
C GLY A 128 -11.09 10.06 1.60
N GLN A 129 -10.01 9.37 1.96
CA GLN A 129 -9.85 8.74 3.28
C GLN A 129 -9.74 9.79 4.41
N LEU A 130 -8.98 10.87 4.18
CA LEU A 130 -8.86 12.00 5.12
C LEU A 130 -10.20 12.71 5.32
N GLN A 131 -10.95 12.93 4.24
CA GLN A 131 -12.27 13.55 4.33
C GLN A 131 -13.23 12.70 5.16
N GLN A 132 -13.24 11.38 4.94
CA GLN A 132 -14.04 10.47 5.75
C GLN A 132 -13.62 10.52 7.23
N GLN A 133 -12.31 10.52 7.53
CA GLN A 133 -11.81 10.59 8.90
C GLN A 133 -12.29 11.85 9.62
N LYS A 134 -12.25 13.01 8.96
CA LYS A 134 -12.74 14.29 9.50
C LYS A 134 -14.24 14.28 9.78
N LEU A 135 -15.01 13.57 8.95
CA LEU A 135 -16.46 13.42 9.15
C LEU A 135 -16.80 12.46 10.29
N LEU A 136 -16.01 11.39 10.46
CA LEU A 136 -16.20 10.41 11.54
C LEU A 136 -15.67 10.88 12.90
N ARG A 137 -14.73 11.83 12.91
CA ARG A 137 -14.25 12.52 14.13
C ARG A 137 -14.47 14.02 13.97
N PRO A 138 -15.68 14.54 14.25
CA PRO A 138 -15.91 15.97 14.22
C PRO A 138 -14.96 16.69 15.20
N PRO A 139 -14.51 17.92 14.88
CA PRO A 139 -13.69 18.70 15.80
C PRO A 139 -14.41 18.86 17.14
N LEU A 140 -13.70 18.58 18.25
CA LEU A 140 -14.20 18.77 19.62
C LEU A 140 -14.67 20.21 19.89
N GLU A 141 -14.21 21.16 19.07
CA GLU A 141 -14.57 22.59 19.08
C GLU A 141 -16.04 22.89 18.73
N LYS A 142 -16.82 21.89 18.29
CA LYS A 142 -18.26 22.04 17.99
C LYS A 142 -19.17 21.36 19.01
N MET A 143 -18.65 21.00 20.18
CA MET A 143 -19.39 20.33 21.25
C MET A 143 -19.64 21.21 22.49
N GLU A 144 -19.33 22.51 22.41
CA GLU A 144 -19.66 23.53 23.42
C GLU A 144 -20.73 24.49 22.90
#